data_AF-A0A9C7L933-F1
#
_entry.id   AF-A0A9C7L933-F1
#
_cell.length_a   1.000
_cell.length_b   1.000
_cell.length_c   1.000
_cell.angle_alpha   90.00
_cell.angle_beta   90.00
_cell.angle_gamma   90.00
#
_symmetry.space_group_name_H-M   'P 1'
#
loop_
_entity.id
_entity.type
_entity.pdbx_description
1 polymer ?
#
loop_
_entity_poly.entity_id
_entity_poly.type
_entity_poly.pdbx_seq_one_letter_code
_entity_poly.pdbx_strand_id
1 'polypeptide(L)'
;MTSETPPTFLWHTNSDSAVPVENSFLFAEALLKNKVPLEMHIYPQGVHGLSLGTEETKAIDNELTLQPEVSNWIEMAGRWIKGL
;
A
#
# COMPACT_ATOMS: atom_id res chain seq x y z
N MET A 1 -16.52 9.28 -3.83
CA MET A 1 -16.65 7.81 -3.73
C MET A 1 -18.13 7.50 -3.68
N THR A 2 -18.62 6.64 -4.56
CA THR A 2 -20.04 6.21 -4.59
C THR A 2 -20.17 4.83 -3.94
N SER A 3 -21.39 4.35 -3.73
CA SER A 3 -21.65 2.97 -3.28
C SER A 3 -21.19 1.89 -4.27
N GLU A 4 -20.67 2.28 -5.44
CA GLU A 4 -20.12 1.38 -6.46
C GLU A 4 -18.63 1.08 -6.24
N THR A 5 -17.95 1.84 -5.37
CA THR A 5 -16.56 1.55 -5.03
C THR A 5 -16.49 0.25 -4.21
N PRO A 6 -15.73 -0.76 -4.66
CA PRO A 6 -15.64 -2.05 -3.96
C PRO A 6 -14.84 -1.91 -2.65
N PRO A 7 -14.92 -2.91 -1.76
CA PRO A 7 -13.95 -3.08 -0.68
C PRO A 7 -12.52 -2.88 -1.19
N THR A 8 -11.70 -2.16 -0.43
CA THR A 8 -10.37 -1.74 -0.87
C THR A 8 -9.30 -2.18 0.13
N PHE A 9 -8.17 -2.67 -0.38
CA PHE A 9 -6.93 -2.83 0.37
C PHE A 9 -5.91 -1.80 -0.12
N LEU A 10 -5.28 -1.08 0.82
CA LEU A 10 -4.24 -0.09 0.53
C LEU A 10 -2.96 -0.45 1.28
N TRP A 11 -1.82 -0.19 0.64
CA TRP A 11 -0.55 -0.09 1.33
C TRP A 11 0.28 1.05 0.76
N HIS A 12 1.13 1.67 1.58
CA HIS A 12 2.02 2.76 1.18
C HIS A 12 3.21 2.86 2.17
N THR A 13 4.29 3.50 1.76
CA THR A 13 5.37 3.95 2.65
C THR A 13 5.22 5.45 2.96
N ASN A 14 5.51 5.86 4.19
CA ASN A 14 5.46 7.27 4.62
C ASN A 14 6.60 8.11 4.02
N SER A 15 7.70 7.47 3.61
CA SER A 15 8.85 8.13 3.00
C SER A 15 8.80 8.19 1.47
N ASP A 16 7.67 7.85 0.83
CA ASP A 16 7.51 8.02 -0.61
C ASP A 16 7.53 9.51 -0.97
N SER A 17 8.65 9.97 -1.54
CA SER A 17 8.84 11.36 -1.94
C SER A 17 8.27 11.68 -3.33
N ALA A 18 7.95 10.67 -4.14
CA ALA A 18 7.40 10.87 -5.49
C ALA A 18 5.88 10.99 -5.45
N VAL A 19 5.22 10.18 -4.60
CA VAL A 19 3.79 10.19 -4.36
C VAL A 19 3.56 10.26 -2.85
N PRO A 20 3.23 11.43 -2.29
CA PRO A 20 3.07 11.57 -0.85
C PRO A 20 1.98 10.64 -0.28
N VAL A 21 2.21 10.11 0.92
CA VAL A 21 1.32 9.17 1.63
C VAL A 21 -0.10 9.74 1.85
N GLU A 22 -0.21 11.08 1.87
CA GLU A 22 -1.47 11.81 1.97
C GLU A 22 -2.47 11.42 0.88
N ASN A 23 -2.01 10.99 -0.31
CA ASN A 23 -2.91 10.46 -1.35
C ASN A 23 -3.68 9.23 -0.85
N SER A 24 -3.01 8.31 -0.17
CA SER A 24 -3.66 7.13 0.43
C SER A 24 -4.57 7.53 1.59
N PHE A 25 -4.16 8.50 2.43
CA PHE A 25 -5.01 8.99 3.52
C PHE A 25 -6.29 9.65 3.01
N LEU A 26 -6.22 10.50 1.97
CA LEU A 26 -7.38 11.13 1.37
C LEU A 26 -8.36 10.09 0.79
N PHE A 27 -7.83 9.07 0.13
CA PHE A 27 -8.65 7.99 -0.42
C PHE A 27 -9.30 7.14 0.68
N ALA A 28 -8.52 6.76 1.70
CA ALA A 28 -9.00 6.05 2.88
C ALA A 28 -10.11 6.82 3.62
N GLU A 29 -9.92 8.12 3.83
CA GLU A 29 -10.90 8.98 4.47
C GLU A 29 -12.22 9.02 3.66
N ALA A 30 -12.12 9.12 2.33
CA ALA A 30 -13.29 9.12 1.46
C ALA A 30 -14.04 7.78 1.46
N LEU A 31 -13.33 6.64 1.53
CA LEU A 31 -13.92 5.31 1.68
C LEU A 31 -14.67 5.18 3.01
N LEU A 32 -14.03 5.58 4.12
CA LEU A 32 -14.63 5.56 5.45
C LEU A 32 -15.89 6.43 5.54
N LYS A 33 -15.84 7.66 4.99
CA LYS A 33 -17.01 8.58 4.93
C LYS A 33 -18.21 7.95 4.20
N ASN A 34 -17.95 7.09 3.21
CA ASN A 34 -18.99 6.41 2.44
C ASN A 34 -19.28 4.98 2.93
N LYS A 35 -18.72 4.58 4.10
CA LYS A 35 -18.90 3.25 4.71
C LYS A 35 -18.49 2.09 3.79
N VAL A 36 -17.52 2.32 2.90
CA VAL A 36 -16.92 1.26 2.07
C VAL A 36 -15.87 0.53 2.90
N PRO A 37 -15.87 -0.82 2.96
CA PRO A 37 -14.87 -1.58 3.70
C PRO A 37 -13.44 -1.29 3.20
N LEU A 38 -12.52 -1.08 4.14
CA LEU A 38 -11.14 -0.71 3.87
C LEU A 38 -10.20 -1.42 4.86
N GLU A 39 -9.07 -1.90 4.35
CA GLU A 39 -7.87 -2.20 5.13
C GLU A 39 -6.69 -1.37 4.58
N MET A 40 -5.86 -0.80 5.47
CA MET A 40 -4.73 0.04 5.06
C MET A 40 -3.48 -0.23 5.91
N HIS A 41 -2.33 -0.37 5.25
CA HIS A 41 -1.02 -0.57 5.87
C HIS A 41 -0.07 0.56 5.49
N ILE A 42 0.48 1.27 6.47
CA ILE A 42 1.48 2.33 6.22
C ILE A 42 2.80 1.92 6.87
N TYR A 43 3.83 1.78 6.05
CA TYR A 43 5.19 1.47 6.49
C TYR A 43 5.97 2.76 6.68
N PRO A 44 6.87 2.85 7.68
CA PRO A 44 7.58 4.10 7.95
C PRO A 44 8.57 4.48 6.86
N GLN A 45 9.16 3.50 6.16
CA GLN A 45 10.25 3.70 5.22
C GLN A 45 10.05 2.91 3.92
N GLY A 46 10.71 3.40 2.86
CA GLY A 46 10.78 2.82 1.53
C GLY A 46 10.44 3.84 0.43
N VAL A 47 11.17 3.79 -0.68
CA VAL A 47 10.99 4.72 -1.82
C VAL A 47 9.74 4.36 -2.64
N HIS A 48 9.39 5.19 -3.62
CA HIS A 48 8.33 4.86 -4.56
C HIS A 48 8.62 3.57 -5.35
N GLY A 49 7.58 2.80 -5.64
CA GLY A 49 7.66 1.69 -6.61
C GLY A 49 8.38 0.43 -6.12
N LEU A 50 8.28 0.09 -4.83
CA LEU A 50 8.97 -1.08 -4.24
C LEU A 50 8.47 -2.43 -4.76
N SER A 51 7.25 -2.51 -5.30
CA SER A 51 6.62 -3.78 -5.65
C SER A 51 6.59 -4.74 -4.44
N LEU A 52 7.33 -5.85 -4.46
CA LEU A 52 7.43 -6.78 -3.33
C LEU A 52 8.50 -6.38 -2.30
N GLY A 53 9.37 -5.42 -2.62
CA GLY A 53 10.48 -5.01 -1.76
C GLY A 53 11.54 -6.08 -1.56
N THR A 54 11.58 -7.10 -2.43
CA THR A 54 12.51 -8.22 -2.38
C THR A 54 13.58 -8.14 -3.48
N GLU A 55 14.57 -9.03 -3.45
CA GLU A 55 15.64 -9.13 -4.46
C GLU A 55 15.08 -9.32 -5.88
N GLU A 56 13.99 -10.06 -6.04
CA GLU A 56 13.35 -10.32 -7.32
C GLU A 56 12.78 -9.05 -7.97
N THR A 57 12.44 -8.05 -7.16
CA THR A 57 11.86 -6.77 -7.61
C THR A 57 12.80 -5.59 -7.50
N LYS A 58 14.03 -5.83 -7.02
CA LYS A 58 15.05 -4.81 -6.86
C LYS A 58 15.47 -4.25 -8.24
N ALA A 59 15.45 -2.94 -8.36
CA ALA A 59 15.96 -2.24 -9.53
C ALA A 59 17.49 -2.36 -9.61
N ILE A 60 18.01 -2.59 -10.82
CA ILE A 60 19.45 -2.77 -11.08
C ILE A 60 20.26 -1.54 -10.66
N ASP A 61 19.67 -0.35 -10.80
CA ASP A 61 20.31 0.95 -10.57
C ASP A 61 19.85 1.65 -9.28
N ASN A 62 19.02 0.99 -8.45
CA ASN A 62 18.49 1.60 -7.24
C ASN A 62 18.34 0.59 -6.09
N GLU A 63 19.37 0.51 -5.26
CA GLU A 63 19.42 -0.31 -4.04
C GLU A 63 18.30 0.00 -3.04
N LEU A 64 17.74 1.22 -3.06
CA LEU A 64 16.67 1.61 -2.12
C LEU A 64 15.35 0.87 -2.38
N THR A 65 15.23 0.20 -3.53
CA THR A 65 14.05 -0.61 -3.89
C THR A 65 14.02 -1.99 -3.20
N LEU A 66 15.13 -2.41 -2.58
CA LEU A 66 15.15 -3.55 -1.68
C LEU A 66 14.71 -3.08 -0.29
N GLN A 67 13.52 -3.50 0.14
CA GLN A 67 12.89 -3.11 1.42
C GLN A 67 12.13 -4.32 2.00
N PRO A 68 12.82 -5.29 2.62
CA PRO A 68 12.18 -6.50 3.14
C PRO A 68 11.06 -6.24 4.15
N GLU A 69 11.12 -5.11 4.86
CA GLU A 69 10.13 -4.67 5.86
C GLU A 69 8.74 -4.46 5.27
N VAL A 70 8.63 -4.13 3.97
CA VAL A 70 7.32 -3.97 3.32
C VAL A 70 6.77 -5.26 2.75
N SER A 71 7.61 -6.30 2.59
CA SER A 71 7.27 -7.50 1.81
C SER A 71 6.06 -8.27 2.35
N ASN A 72 5.71 -8.11 3.63
CA ASN A 72 4.54 -8.76 4.22
C ASN A 72 3.20 -8.19 3.71
N TRP A 73 3.19 -7.07 2.96
CA TRP A 73 1.94 -6.50 2.42
C TRP A 73 1.20 -7.50 1.54
N ILE A 74 1.92 -8.33 0.77
CA ILE A 74 1.32 -9.32 -0.14
C ILE A 74 0.62 -10.43 0.64
N GLU A 75 1.16 -10.81 1.78
CA GLU A 75 0.53 -11.77 2.68
C GLU A 75 -0.74 -11.15 3.30
N MET A 76 -0.66 -9.90 3.75
CA MET A 76 -1.82 -9.18 4.30
C MET A 76 -2.94 -9.04 3.27
N ALA A 77 -2.60 -8.65 2.03
CA ALA A 77 -3.54 -8.61 0.92
C ALA A 77 -4.16 -9.99 0.65
N GLY A 78 -3.36 -11.06 0.68
CA GLY A 78 -3.83 -12.43 0.50
C GLY A 78 -4.78 -12.90 1.60
N ARG A 79 -4.55 -12.49 2.85
CA ARG A 79 -5.46 -12.74 3.98
C ARG A 79 -6.75 -11.94 3.83
N TRP A 80 -6.64 -10.67 3.45
CA TRP A 80 -7.78 -9.78 3.22
C TRP A 80 -8.70 -10.32 2.11
N ILE A 81 -8.16 -10.74 0.96
CA ILE A 81 -8.95 -11.32 -0.15
C ILE A 81 -9.72 -12.58 0.31
N LYS A 82 -9.11 -13.42 1.16
CA LYS A 82 -9.73 -14.66 1.65
C LYS A 82 -10.71 -14.44 2.81
N GLY A 83 -10.57 -13.33 3.53
CA GLY A 83 -11.35 -13.00 4.72
C GLY A 83 -12.54 -12.07 4.47
N LEU A 84 -12.75 -11.64 3.22
CA LEU A 84 -13.97 -10.99 2.76
C LEU A 84 -15.11 -11.98 2.50
#